data_AF-A0A418LVT5-F1
#
_entry.id   AF-A0A418LVT5-F1
#
_cell.length_a   1.000
_cell.length_b   1.000
_cell.length_c   1.000
_cell.angle_alpha   90.00
_cell.angle_beta   90.00
_cell.angle_gamma   90.00
#
_symmetry.space_group_name_H-M   'P 1'
#
loop_
_entity.id
_entity.type
_entity.pdbx_description
1 polymer ?
#
loop_
_entity_poly.entity_id
_entity_poly.type
_entity_poly.pdbx_seq_one_letter_code
_entity_poly.pdbx_strand_id
1 'polypeptide(L)'
;MIRLLVLGWVYLFAGVVGYSQPVDCSNIGFEEGTFRGWERWIGYPADSAQKVFFISLRSGSEHLGTGLFGHTITKITDGYDPFINEQIPVVAPGSQHSVRLGTSAIGSTADQLRSTLRVSADAPLLLYRFAVVLQNPNHKPYQQPAFRLLIRTPQGDTIPCGYYQASASNQTAGFTKQGGLIYLNWTNCIVDLRPYIGQQLTIEVTAHGCTDGAHFGYAYFDARCLEAAVTAASFCSQQDTTTTLSAPTGFDQYQWSTGDTTATITVVPRIGDRYWVKVRSQSTLRSDCSVELMLPYEVKEELVPTSQTISLCAGESYQVGDSVYTRSGTYRTVIKRPAPLCDSVIVTKLTVLPPVNSTQSKTICIGNTLVVGDSTYTTTGTYQTRFRRAAPLCDSVVTTHLVVQQVDLGSFQDTLVVQGDSIQLKALVPGGANYAYSWSPTDGLSCPTCAVTWAKPGQTTQYRLTARIADSGCEASQTMRVQVVPCTINVPNSFSPNGDGINDQFTILSSPCVKQVRLLIVYNRWGQVIFYGTNESNQNSSVSWDGTFRGEAADVGVYPYQILFESPVGGVRKHSGALLLLR
;
A
#
# COMPACT_ATOMS: atom_id res chain seq x y z
N MET A 1 56.76 26.48 -21.29
CA MET A 1 55.72 26.15 -22.31
C MET A 1 54.51 25.61 -21.54
N ILE A 2 53.62 26.51 -21.11
CA ILE A 2 52.42 26.16 -20.32
C ILE A 2 51.27 26.01 -21.33
N ARG A 3 50.73 24.79 -21.48
CA ARG A 3 49.51 24.56 -22.28
C ARG A 3 48.31 24.50 -21.33
N LEU A 4 47.50 25.55 -21.35
CA LEU A 4 46.15 25.56 -20.76
C LEU A 4 45.21 24.71 -21.63
N LEU A 5 44.51 23.77 -20.99
CA LEU A 5 43.35 23.06 -21.53
C LEU A 5 42.10 23.88 -21.20
N VAL A 6 41.42 24.39 -22.22
CA VAL A 6 40.09 25.01 -22.11
C VAL A 6 39.03 23.95 -22.40
N LEU A 7 38.27 23.56 -21.38
CA LEU A 7 37.07 22.72 -21.49
C LEU A 7 35.88 23.61 -21.85
N GLY A 8 35.47 23.61 -23.12
CA GLY A 8 34.23 24.21 -23.58
C GLY A 8 33.05 23.27 -23.33
N TRP A 9 32.10 23.69 -22.49
CA TRP A 9 30.81 23.03 -22.33
C TRP A 9 29.88 23.46 -23.48
N VAL A 10 29.58 22.54 -24.39
CA VAL A 10 28.52 22.70 -25.40
C VAL A 10 27.20 22.28 -24.75
N TYR A 11 26.35 23.26 -24.42
CA TYR A 11 24.96 22.99 -24.09
C TYR A 11 24.21 22.61 -25.37
N LEU A 12 23.94 21.33 -25.55
CA LEU A 12 22.96 20.83 -26.52
C LEU A 12 21.56 21.11 -25.95
N PHE A 13 20.91 22.17 -26.43
CA PHE A 13 19.46 22.31 -26.32
C PHE A 13 18.80 21.24 -27.20
N ALA A 14 18.40 20.13 -26.60
CA ALA A 14 17.45 19.22 -27.23
C ALA A 14 16.08 19.90 -27.24
N GLY A 15 15.72 20.52 -28.37
CA GLY A 15 14.35 20.97 -28.61
C GLY A 15 13.43 19.76 -28.59
N VAL A 16 12.54 19.69 -27.60
CA VAL A 16 11.45 18.72 -27.56
C VAL A 16 10.49 19.10 -28.68
N VAL A 17 10.60 18.46 -29.84
CA VAL A 17 9.52 18.43 -30.83
C VAL A 17 8.43 17.58 -30.20
N GLY A 18 7.42 18.24 -29.61
CA GLY A 18 6.22 17.56 -29.13
C GLY A 18 5.50 16.91 -30.31
N TYR A 19 5.67 15.61 -30.50
CA TYR A 19 4.82 14.85 -31.41
C TYR A 19 3.40 14.90 -30.85
N SER A 20 2.48 15.53 -31.59
CA SER A 20 1.06 15.45 -31.27
C SER A 20 0.63 13.98 -31.36
N GLN A 21 -0.10 13.48 -30.36
CA GLN A 21 -0.67 12.14 -30.45
C GLN A 21 -1.75 12.13 -31.55
N PRO A 22 -1.96 11.01 -32.27
CA PRO A 22 -3.07 10.89 -33.22
C PRO A 22 -4.41 11.22 -32.56
N VAL A 23 -5.35 11.80 -33.30
CA VAL A 23 -6.70 12.01 -32.80
C VAL A 23 -7.45 10.68 -32.76
N ASP A 24 -8.23 10.48 -31.71
CA ASP A 24 -9.13 9.35 -31.55
C ASP A 24 -10.58 9.77 -31.79
N CYS A 25 -11.47 8.79 -31.91
CA CYS A 25 -12.90 9.03 -32.16
C CYS A 25 -13.63 9.75 -31.00
N SER A 26 -13.06 9.80 -29.80
CA SER A 26 -13.67 10.50 -28.66
C SER A 26 -13.47 12.02 -28.73
N ASN A 27 -12.41 12.51 -29.40
CA ASN A 27 -12.14 13.93 -29.55
C ASN A 27 -11.93 14.40 -31.00
N ILE A 28 -12.22 13.58 -32.01
CA ILE A 28 -12.10 13.99 -33.43
C ILE A 28 -12.99 15.18 -33.79
N GLY A 29 -14.14 15.31 -33.13
CA GLY A 29 -15.05 16.45 -33.21
C GLY A 29 -14.93 17.43 -32.06
N PHE A 30 -13.84 17.40 -31.29
CA PHE A 30 -13.59 18.33 -30.18
C PHE A 30 -14.52 18.21 -28.97
N GLU A 31 -15.27 17.11 -28.83
CA GLU A 31 -16.29 16.91 -27.78
C GLU A 31 -15.77 17.12 -26.35
N GLU A 32 -14.47 16.90 -26.10
CA GLU A 32 -13.84 17.15 -24.80
C GLU A 32 -13.58 18.63 -24.50
N GLY A 33 -13.88 19.52 -25.45
CA GLY A 33 -13.59 20.94 -25.36
C GLY A 33 -12.11 21.28 -25.54
N THR A 34 -11.31 20.40 -26.16
CA THR A 34 -9.86 20.56 -26.31
C THR A 34 -9.37 20.27 -27.73
N PHE A 35 -8.18 20.78 -28.06
CA PHE A 35 -7.45 20.42 -29.28
C PHE A 35 -6.68 19.09 -29.17
N ARG A 36 -7.01 18.21 -28.20
CA ARG A 36 -6.30 16.94 -28.04
C ARG A 36 -6.34 16.14 -29.34
N GLY A 37 -5.16 15.80 -29.84
CA GLY A 37 -4.99 15.07 -31.08
C GLY A 37 -4.84 15.94 -32.33
N TRP A 38 -5.02 17.26 -32.23
CA TRP A 38 -4.97 18.17 -33.38
C TRP A 38 -3.77 19.12 -33.33
N GLU A 39 -3.03 19.18 -34.43
CA GLU A 39 -2.02 20.20 -34.69
C GLU A 39 -2.68 21.45 -35.28
N ARG A 40 -2.18 22.60 -34.86
CA ARG A 40 -2.72 23.91 -35.21
C ARG A 40 -1.65 24.76 -35.84
N TRP A 41 -1.92 25.27 -37.04
CA TRP A 41 -0.97 26.01 -37.83
C TRP A 41 -1.59 27.33 -38.30
N ILE A 42 -0.89 28.45 -38.08
CA ILE A 42 -1.30 29.78 -38.55
C ILE A 42 -0.21 30.31 -39.46
N GLY A 43 -0.58 30.91 -40.59
CA GLY A 43 0.32 31.53 -41.55
C GLY A 43 -0.40 32.58 -42.41
N TYR A 44 0.15 32.83 -43.59
CA TYR A 44 -0.39 33.81 -44.55
C TYR A 44 -0.51 33.14 -45.93
N PRO A 45 -1.64 33.28 -46.64
CA PRO A 45 -1.75 32.79 -48.00
C PRO A 45 -0.98 33.71 -48.96
N ALA A 46 -0.26 33.10 -49.88
CA ALA A 46 0.40 33.77 -50.99
C ALA A 46 0.14 32.99 -52.27
N ASP A 47 0.26 33.65 -53.42
CA ASP A 47 0.14 32.99 -54.72
C ASP A 47 1.42 33.10 -55.56
N SER A 48 1.71 32.03 -56.29
CA SER A 48 2.77 31.96 -57.30
C SER A 48 2.34 30.96 -58.36
N ALA A 49 2.61 31.29 -59.63
CA ALA A 49 2.18 30.47 -60.78
C ALA A 49 0.69 30.07 -60.72
N GLN A 50 -0.19 30.99 -60.31
CA GLN A 50 -1.64 30.79 -60.16
C GLN A 50 -2.05 29.71 -59.13
N LYS A 51 -1.16 29.40 -58.17
CA LYS A 51 -1.41 28.45 -57.07
C LYS A 51 -1.23 29.13 -55.72
N VAL A 52 -2.13 28.83 -54.79
CA VAL A 52 -2.02 29.26 -53.38
C VAL A 52 -1.04 28.37 -52.63
N PHE A 53 -0.15 28.99 -51.86
CA PHE A 53 0.69 28.36 -50.87
C PHE A 53 0.63 29.16 -49.56
N PHE A 54 1.06 28.55 -48.45
CA PHE A 54 0.99 29.18 -47.13
C PHE A 54 2.40 29.47 -46.62
N ILE A 55 2.68 30.76 -46.37
CA ILE A 55 3.95 31.25 -45.83
C ILE A 55 3.89 31.22 -44.30
N SER A 56 4.97 30.76 -43.65
CA SER A 56 5.15 30.78 -42.20
C SER A 56 4.04 30.08 -41.41
N LEU A 57 3.68 28.84 -41.75
CA LEU A 57 2.85 28.01 -40.89
C LEU A 57 3.62 27.73 -39.59
N ARG A 58 3.22 28.38 -38.49
CA ARG A 58 3.76 28.17 -37.14
C ARG A 58 2.70 27.56 -36.24
N SER A 59 3.10 26.84 -35.20
CA SER A 59 2.18 26.33 -34.18
C SER A 59 1.36 27.49 -33.58
N GLY A 60 0.02 27.36 -33.60
CA GLY A 60 -0.92 28.41 -33.17
C GLY A 60 -1.18 28.44 -31.65
N SER A 61 -1.53 29.62 -31.11
CA SER A 61 -1.91 29.83 -29.69
C SER A 61 -3.39 29.54 -29.42
N GLU A 62 -3.71 29.01 -28.23
CA GLU A 62 -5.09 28.90 -27.71
C GLU A 62 -5.61 30.30 -27.36
N HIS A 63 -6.53 30.84 -28.16
CA HIS A 63 -7.31 32.00 -27.76
C HIS A 63 -8.67 31.51 -27.26
N LEU A 64 -8.92 31.68 -25.96
CA LEU A 64 -10.17 31.31 -25.30
C LEU A 64 -11.29 32.27 -25.74
N GLY A 65 -12.34 31.76 -26.37
CA GLY A 65 -13.55 32.50 -26.78
C GLY A 65 -13.59 32.82 -28.28
N THR A 66 -14.77 33.20 -28.79
CA THR A 66 -15.09 33.55 -30.21
C THR A 66 -14.35 34.81 -30.71
N GLY A 67 -13.05 34.89 -30.45
CA GLY A 67 -12.19 35.99 -30.81
C GLY A 67 -11.93 36.08 -32.31
N LEU A 68 -11.34 37.20 -32.70
CA LEU A 68 -11.04 37.52 -34.09
C LEU A 68 -9.82 36.77 -34.66
N PHE A 69 -9.13 35.90 -33.90
CA PHE A 69 -7.85 35.32 -34.32
C PHE A 69 -7.69 33.84 -33.93
N GLY A 70 -7.31 33.00 -34.91
CA GLY A 70 -6.80 31.64 -34.69
C GLY A 70 -7.87 30.56 -34.46
N HIS A 71 -7.39 29.35 -34.19
CA HIS A 71 -8.24 28.20 -33.86
C HIS A 71 -8.92 28.38 -32.51
N THR A 72 -10.25 28.30 -32.50
CA THR A 72 -11.08 28.46 -31.30
C THR A 72 -11.99 27.25 -31.15
N ILE A 73 -12.00 26.63 -29.97
CA ILE A 73 -13.03 25.65 -29.62
C ILE A 73 -14.31 26.41 -29.27
N THR A 74 -15.39 26.10 -29.97
CA THR A 74 -16.74 26.64 -29.74
C THR A 74 -17.55 25.66 -28.90
N LYS A 75 -18.51 26.17 -28.13
CA LYS A 75 -19.45 25.37 -27.33
C LYS A 75 -20.90 25.77 -27.62
N ILE A 76 -21.85 24.88 -27.32
CA ILE A 76 -23.27 25.10 -27.66
C ILE A 76 -23.85 26.42 -27.12
N THR A 77 -23.32 26.92 -26.00
CA THR A 77 -23.75 28.18 -25.37
C THR A 77 -23.24 29.45 -26.08
N ASP A 78 -22.33 29.31 -27.05
CA ASP A 78 -21.75 30.45 -27.78
C ASP A 78 -22.70 30.99 -28.87
N GLY A 79 -23.82 30.29 -29.13
CA GLY A 79 -24.90 30.77 -29.99
C GLY A 79 -24.60 30.62 -31.48
N TYR A 80 -24.72 31.73 -32.21
CA TYR A 80 -24.72 31.76 -33.67
C TYR A 80 -23.58 32.61 -34.22
N ASP A 81 -23.24 32.36 -35.49
CA ASP A 81 -22.30 33.17 -36.25
C ASP A 81 -22.68 34.66 -36.19
N PRO A 82 -21.75 35.55 -35.80
CA PRO A 82 -22.08 36.96 -35.57
C PRO A 82 -22.26 37.79 -36.85
N PHE A 83 -21.93 37.24 -38.03
CA PHE A 83 -21.97 37.97 -39.31
C PHE A 83 -23.06 37.48 -40.27
N ILE A 84 -23.71 36.34 -39.99
CA ILE A 84 -24.70 35.73 -40.88
C ILE A 84 -26.12 35.82 -40.29
N ASN A 85 -27.07 36.36 -41.07
CA ASN A 85 -28.45 36.58 -40.61
C ASN A 85 -29.25 35.27 -40.49
N GLU A 86 -28.85 34.21 -41.19
CA GLU A 86 -29.48 32.87 -41.10
C GLU A 86 -29.26 32.19 -39.74
N GLN A 87 -28.48 32.80 -38.84
CA GLN A 87 -28.17 32.24 -37.51
C GLN A 87 -27.55 30.84 -37.64
N ILE A 88 -26.39 30.76 -38.29
CA ILE A 88 -25.61 29.51 -38.35
C ILE A 88 -25.08 29.20 -36.95
N PRO A 89 -25.41 28.06 -36.31
CA PRO A 89 -24.89 27.75 -34.99
C PRO A 89 -23.38 27.55 -35.04
N VAL A 90 -22.63 28.05 -34.04
CA VAL A 90 -21.16 27.93 -34.04
C VAL A 90 -20.67 26.53 -33.65
N VAL A 91 -21.58 25.64 -33.24
CA VAL A 91 -21.37 24.22 -32.98
C VAL A 91 -22.25 23.40 -33.92
N ALA A 92 -21.70 22.30 -34.45
CA ALA A 92 -22.43 21.43 -35.34
C ALA A 92 -23.68 20.84 -34.66
N PRO A 93 -24.83 20.75 -35.36
CA PRO A 93 -26.02 20.15 -34.78
C PRO A 93 -25.78 18.73 -34.24
N GLY A 94 -26.08 18.52 -32.96
CA GLY A 94 -25.89 17.25 -32.25
C GLY A 94 -24.50 17.05 -31.63
N SER A 95 -23.61 18.04 -31.68
CA SER A 95 -22.31 18.07 -31.00
C SER A 95 -22.35 18.99 -29.76
N GLN A 96 -21.45 18.81 -28.80
CA GLN A 96 -21.27 19.75 -27.68
C GLN A 96 -20.27 20.87 -27.98
N HIS A 97 -19.28 20.55 -28.81
CA HIS A 97 -18.18 21.44 -29.14
C HIS A 97 -17.82 21.31 -30.62
N SER A 98 -17.36 22.38 -31.23
CA SER A 98 -16.76 22.32 -32.57
C SER A 98 -15.52 23.20 -32.61
N VAL A 99 -14.90 23.34 -33.76
CA VAL A 99 -13.79 24.27 -33.94
C VAL A 99 -14.13 25.34 -34.96
N ARG A 100 -13.78 26.59 -34.66
CA ARG A 100 -13.65 27.66 -35.64
C ARG A 100 -12.19 27.80 -36.04
N LEU A 101 -11.93 27.89 -37.34
CA LEU A 101 -10.62 28.18 -37.92
C LEU A 101 -10.70 29.39 -38.87
N GLY A 102 -9.66 30.21 -38.91
CA GLY A 102 -9.62 31.44 -39.70
C GLY A 102 -10.05 32.66 -38.90
N THR A 103 -9.97 33.82 -39.54
CA THR A 103 -10.21 35.13 -38.91
C THR A 103 -11.38 35.84 -39.58
N SER A 104 -12.03 36.75 -38.84
CA SER A 104 -12.93 37.77 -39.38
C SER A 104 -12.34 39.19 -39.31
N ALA A 105 -11.05 39.31 -38.94
CA ALA A 105 -10.32 40.56 -38.97
C ALA A 105 -9.79 40.86 -40.37
N ILE A 106 -9.56 42.15 -40.66
CA ILE A 106 -8.84 42.58 -41.86
C ILE A 106 -7.37 42.18 -41.69
N GLY A 107 -6.82 41.50 -42.70
CA GLY A 107 -5.52 40.84 -42.63
C GLY A 107 -5.65 39.39 -43.05
N SER A 108 -4.90 38.98 -44.07
CA SER A 108 -5.04 37.63 -44.62
C SER A 108 -4.28 36.60 -43.80
N THR A 109 -4.99 35.87 -42.93
CA THR A 109 -4.43 34.69 -42.28
C THR A 109 -4.81 33.42 -43.02
N ALA A 110 -4.00 32.39 -42.85
CA ALA A 110 -4.30 31.03 -43.22
C ALA A 110 -4.20 30.16 -41.97
N ASP A 111 -5.28 29.50 -41.63
CA ASP A 111 -5.41 28.68 -40.44
C ASP A 111 -5.63 27.24 -40.87
N GLN A 112 -4.79 26.33 -40.37
CA GLN A 112 -4.84 24.92 -40.70
C GLN A 112 -4.87 24.05 -39.45
N LEU A 113 -5.79 23.10 -39.45
CA LEU A 113 -5.81 21.97 -38.53
C LEU A 113 -5.28 20.74 -39.25
N ARG A 114 -4.43 19.98 -38.57
CA ARG A 114 -3.91 18.72 -39.07
C ARG A 114 -3.93 17.66 -37.99
N SER A 115 -4.35 16.45 -38.33
CA SER A 115 -4.23 15.30 -37.45
C SER A 115 -4.09 14.00 -38.24
N THR A 116 -3.73 12.94 -37.54
CA THR A 116 -3.82 11.57 -38.03
C THR A 116 -4.89 10.80 -37.26
N LEU A 117 -5.74 10.06 -37.97
CA LEU A 117 -6.77 9.17 -37.42
C LEU A 117 -6.39 7.73 -37.72
N ARG A 118 -6.28 6.89 -36.68
CA ARG A 118 -6.19 5.44 -36.86
C ARG A 118 -7.59 4.87 -37.06
N VAL A 119 -7.83 4.24 -38.19
CA VAL A 119 -9.15 3.68 -38.52
C VAL A 119 -9.39 2.39 -37.73
N SER A 120 -10.44 2.37 -36.90
CA SER A 120 -10.90 1.18 -36.16
C SER A 120 -11.92 0.40 -36.98
N ALA A 121 -12.00 -0.91 -36.75
CA ALA A 121 -13.07 -1.77 -37.27
C ALA A 121 -14.43 -1.50 -36.60
N ASP A 122 -14.43 -0.98 -35.37
CA ASP A 122 -15.66 -0.75 -34.59
C ASP A 122 -16.46 0.45 -35.12
N ALA A 123 -15.78 1.53 -35.52
CA ALA A 123 -16.40 2.75 -36.04
C ALA A 123 -15.73 3.23 -37.35
N PRO A 124 -15.91 2.51 -38.48
CA PRO A 124 -15.18 2.77 -39.72
C PRO A 124 -15.89 3.75 -40.67
N LEU A 125 -16.93 4.46 -40.22
CA LEU A 125 -17.51 5.57 -40.97
C LEU A 125 -17.08 6.89 -40.34
N LEU A 126 -16.70 7.87 -41.16
CA LEU A 126 -16.42 9.21 -40.70
C LEU A 126 -17.50 10.15 -41.22
N LEU A 127 -18.28 10.74 -40.32
CA LEU A 127 -19.09 11.90 -40.65
C LEU A 127 -18.31 13.14 -40.26
N TYR A 128 -17.88 13.92 -41.24
CA TYR A 128 -17.34 15.25 -41.00
C TYR A 128 -18.33 16.31 -41.45
N ARG A 129 -18.26 17.48 -40.82
CA ARG A 129 -19.17 18.59 -41.03
C ARG A 129 -18.41 19.89 -41.06
N PHE A 130 -18.91 20.82 -41.85
CA PHE A 130 -18.34 22.16 -41.87
C PHE A 130 -19.37 23.21 -42.27
N ALA A 131 -19.17 24.43 -41.78
CA ALA A 131 -19.82 25.65 -42.26
C ALA A 131 -18.74 26.65 -42.65
N VAL A 132 -18.97 27.49 -43.65
CA VAL A 132 -17.93 28.37 -44.21
C VAL A 132 -18.47 29.77 -44.40
N VAL A 133 -17.68 30.79 -44.06
CA VAL A 133 -17.97 32.19 -44.34
C VAL A 133 -16.76 32.83 -45.03
N LEU A 134 -16.97 33.33 -46.25
CA LEU A 134 -15.92 33.94 -47.07
C LEU A 134 -16.35 35.35 -47.49
N GLN A 135 -15.45 36.31 -47.34
CA GLN A 135 -15.64 37.62 -47.95
C GLN A 135 -15.34 37.52 -49.46
N ASN A 136 -16.18 38.12 -50.32
CA ASN A 136 -16.03 38.02 -51.78
C ASN A 136 -15.56 39.34 -52.41
N PRO A 137 -14.23 39.53 -52.57
CA PRO A 137 -13.66 40.74 -53.18
C PRO A 137 -13.63 40.78 -54.71
N ASN A 138 -14.14 39.75 -55.39
CA ASN A 138 -14.07 39.63 -56.85
C ASN A 138 -12.61 39.65 -57.41
N HIS A 139 -11.70 38.96 -56.73
CA HIS A 139 -10.32 38.71 -57.18
C HIS A 139 -10.22 37.55 -58.18
N LYS A 140 -9.03 37.34 -58.75
CA LYS A 140 -8.75 36.14 -59.56
C LYS A 140 -8.97 34.88 -58.72
N PRO A 141 -9.41 33.75 -59.31
CA PRO A 141 -9.80 32.55 -58.54
C PRO A 141 -8.79 32.06 -57.49
N TYR A 142 -7.49 32.16 -57.78
CA TYR A 142 -6.41 31.74 -56.91
C TYR A 142 -5.98 32.79 -55.86
N GLN A 143 -6.56 33.99 -55.88
CA GLN A 143 -6.30 35.04 -54.90
C GLN A 143 -7.46 35.19 -53.91
N GLN A 144 -8.57 34.48 -54.13
CA GLN A 144 -9.79 34.57 -53.33
C GLN A 144 -9.62 33.91 -51.95
N PRO A 145 -10.32 34.40 -50.90
CA PRO A 145 -10.50 33.64 -49.67
C PRO A 145 -11.08 32.25 -49.97
N ALA A 146 -10.64 31.23 -49.24
CA ALA A 146 -11.07 29.86 -49.50
C ALA A 146 -11.07 28.97 -48.26
N PHE A 147 -11.80 27.86 -48.38
CA PHE A 147 -11.82 26.74 -47.46
C PHE A 147 -11.42 25.47 -48.18
N ARG A 148 -10.65 24.60 -47.52
CA ARG A 148 -10.20 23.31 -48.04
C ARG A 148 -10.23 22.25 -46.94
N LEU A 149 -10.78 21.09 -47.26
CA LEU A 149 -10.71 19.88 -46.46
C LEU A 149 -10.07 18.76 -47.27
N LEU A 150 -9.25 17.95 -46.61
CA LEU A 150 -8.48 16.91 -47.26
C LEU A 150 -8.20 15.74 -46.30
N ILE A 151 -8.42 14.52 -46.79
CA ILE A 151 -8.16 13.27 -46.08
C ILE A 151 -7.30 12.39 -46.98
N ARG A 152 -6.12 12.00 -46.49
CA ARG A 152 -5.11 11.27 -47.27
C ARG A 152 -4.68 9.98 -46.62
N THR A 153 -4.34 9.01 -47.45
CA THR A 153 -3.64 7.79 -47.04
C THR A 153 -2.20 8.10 -46.62
N PRO A 154 -1.49 7.17 -45.95
CA PRO A 154 -0.06 7.32 -45.68
C PRO A 154 0.80 7.53 -46.94
N GLN A 155 0.33 7.08 -48.10
CA GLN A 155 1.00 7.24 -49.39
C GLN A 155 0.78 8.63 -50.01
N GLY A 156 -0.12 9.45 -49.42
CA GLY A 156 -0.45 10.79 -49.90
C GLY A 156 -1.66 10.85 -50.83
N ASP A 157 -2.24 9.70 -51.17
CA ASP A 157 -3.42 9.62 -52.03
C ASP A 157 -4.65 10.18 -51.31
N THR A 158 -5.47 10.93 -52.04
CA THR A 158 -6.71 11.48 -51.50
C THR A 158 -7.82 10.44 -51.58
N ILE A 159 -8.49 10.17 -50.47
CA ILE A 159 -9.54 9.14 -50.43
C ILE A 159 -10.85 9.64 -51.06
N PRO A 160 -11.73 8.74 -51.56
CA PRO A 160 -13.07 9.13 -52.02
C PRO A 160 -13.82 9.91 -50.94
N CYS A 161 -14.53 10.98 -51.31
CA CYS A 161 -15.15 11.94 -50.38
C CYS A 161 -14.20 12.63 -49.38
N GLY A 162 -12.90 12.38 -49.43
CA GLY A 162 -11.89 12.99 -48.58
C GLY A 162 -11.33 14.31 -49.13
N TYR A 163 -12.05 15.01 -50.01
CA TYR A 163 -11.59 16.30 -50.53
C TYR A 163 -12.76 17.25 -50.73
N TYR A 164 -12.59 18.48 -50.29
CA TYR A 164 -13.50 19.57 -50.58
C TYR A 164 -12.72 20.87 -50.67
N GLN A 165 -13.07 21.74 -51.61
CA GLN A 165 -12.51 23.07 -51.71
C GLN A 165 -13.55 24.04 -52.24
N ALA A 166 -13.65 25.20 -51.61
CA ALA A 166 -14.50 26.30 -52.05
C ALA A 166 -13.74 27.62 -51.92
N SER A 167 -13.74 28.40 -53.00
CA SER A 167 -13.18 29.76 -53.02
C SER A 167 -14.30 30.78 -53.17
N ALA A 168 -14.09 32.00 -52.69
CA ALA A 168 -15.06 33.08 -52.79
C ALA A 168 -15.35 33.44 -54.26
N SER A 169 -16.61 33.38 -54.66
CA SER A 169 -17.13 33.82 -55.95
C SER A 169 -18.64 34.02 -55.86
N ASN A 170 -19.21 34.82 -56.77
CA ASN A 170 -20.68 34.92 -56.90
C ASN A 170 -21.32 33.64 -57.47
N GLN A 171 -20.52 32.66 -57.89
CA GLN A 171 -20.97 31.40 -58.51
C GLN A 171 -20.54 30.16 -57.71
N THR A 172 -20.05 30.32 -56.48
CA THR A 172 -19.63 29.17 -55.66
C THR A 172 -20.84 28.29 -55.33
N ALA A 173 -20.85 27.06 -55.84
CA ALA A 173 -21.98 26.15 -55.70
C ALA A 173 -22.31 25.87 -54.23
N GLY A 174 -23.60 25.94 -53.88
CA GLY A 174 -24.11 25.70 -52.53
C GLY A 174 -23.98 26.87 -51.55
N PHE A 175 -23.33 27.99 -51.93
CA PHE A 175 -23.16 29.15 -51.05
C PHE A 175 -24.30 30.17 -51.24
N THR A 176 -24.78 30.71 -50.12
CA THR A 176 -25.73 31.82 -50.06
C THR A 176 -24.96 33.15 -49.99
N LYS A 177 -25.49 34.21 -50.62
CA LYS A 177 -24.90 35.55 -50.61
C LYS A 177 -25.60 36.45 -49.57
N GLN A 178 -24.81 37.17 -48.78
CA GLN A 178 -25.27 38.24 -47.89
C GLN A 178 -24.30 39.42 -47.94
N GLY A 179 -24.73 40.51 -48.59
CA GLY A 179 -23.86 41.68 -48.78
C GLY A 179 -22.56 41.32 -49.51
N GLY A 180 -21.42 41.64 -48.89
CA GLY A 180 -20.08 41.28 -49.38
C GLY A 180 -19.59 39.89 -48.96
N LEU A 181 -20.43 39.10 -48.29
CA LEU A 181 -20.11 37.74 -47.84
C LEU A 181 -20.82 36.71 -48.71
N ILE A 182 -20.17 35.56 -48.84
CA ILE A 182 -20.83 34.31 -49.20
C ILE A 182 -20.63 33.32 -48.05
N TYR A 183 -21.62 32.49 -47.81
CA TYR A 183 -21.55 31.50 -46.74
C TYR A 183 -22.23 30.20 -47.12
N LEU A 184 -21.80 29.14 -46.45
CA LEU A 184 -22.35 27.80 -46.54
C LEU A 184 -22.69 27.36 -45.12
N ASN A 185 -23.97 27.04 -44.88
CA ASN A 185 -24.42 26.49 -43.61
C ASN A 185 -23.88 25.06 -43.42
N TRP A 186 -24.01 24.50 -42.22
CA TRP A 186 -23.52 23.18 -41.86
C TRP A 186 -23.86 22.12 -42.91
N THR A 187 -22.82 21.59 -43.55
CA THR A 187 -22.93 20.53 -44.53
C THR A 187 -22.36 19.24 -43.97
N ASN A 188 -23.08 18.14 -44.20
CA ASN A 188 -22.69 16.80 -43.78
C ASN A 188 -21.98 16.07 -44.93
N CYS A 189 -20.87 15.41 -44.62
CA CYS A 189 -20.20 14.50 -45.56
C CYS A 189 -19.83 13.21 -44.85
N ILE A 190 -20.31 12.07 -45.37
CA ILE A 190 -19.90 10.75 -44.93
C ILE A 190 -18.75 10.23 -45.80
N VAL A 191 -17.79 9.59 -45.15
CA VAL A 191 -16.69 8.86 -45.78
C VAL A 191 -16.69 7.41 -45.30
N ASP A 192 -16.64 6.47 -46.23
CA ASP A 192 -16.42 5.05 -45.94
C ASP A 192 -14.93 4.80 -45.70
N LEU A 193 -14.54 4.60 -44.43
CA LEU A 193 -13.16 4.30 -44.07
C LEU A 193 -12.87 2.80 -43.97
N ARG A 194 -13.84 1.90 -44.22
CA ARG A 194 -13.64 0.44 -44.12
C ARG A 194 -12.45 -0.07 -44.93
N PRO A 195 -12.16 0.42 -46.16
CA PRO A 195 -10.98 -0.01 -46.92
C PRO A 195 -9.63 0.34 -46.26
N TYR A 196 -9.65 1.21 -45.25
CA TYR A 196 -8.47 1.76 -44.58
C TYR A 196 -8.34 1.30 -43.12
N ILE A 197 -9.12 0.32 -42.66
CA ILE A 197 -9.03 -0.23 -41.29
C ILE A 197 -7.59 -0.60 -40.96
N GLY A 198 -7.12 -0.14 -39.80
CA GLY A 198 -5.74 -0.33 -39.33
C GLY A 198 -4.72 0.68 -39.88
N GLN A 199 -5.06 1.46 -40.91
CA GLN A 199 -4.21 2.53 -41.44
C GLN A 199 -4.36 3.83 -40.64
N GLN A 200 -3.40 4.75 -40.81
CA GLN A 200 -3.45 6.10 -40.26
C GLN A 200 -3.72 7.09 -41.39
N LEU A 201 -4.91 7.69 -41.41
CA LEU A 201 -5.30 8.69 -42.40
C LEU A 201 -4.95 10.08 -41.90
N THR A 202 -4.40 10.94 -42.74
CA THR A 202 -4.13 12.35 -42.39
C THR A 202 -5.33 13.21 -42.76
N ILE A 203 -5.87 13.98 -41.80
CA ILE A 203 -6.96 14.93 -42.00
C ILE A 203 -6.37 16.35 -41.92
N GLU A 204 -6.63 17.16 -42.94
CA GLU A 204 -6.23 18.57 -43.03
C GLU A 204 -7.45 19.44 -43.31
N VAL A 205 -7.67 20.45 -42.49
CA VAL A 205 -8.75 21.43 -42.65
C VAL A 205 -8.13 22.81 -42.66
N THR A 206 -8.37 23.60 -43.71
CA THR A 206 -7.73 24.91 -43.91
C THR A 206 -8.76 25.96 -44.28
N ALA A 207 -8.69 27.12 -43.64
CA ALA A 207 -9.44 28.32 -44.00
C ALA A 207 -8.47 29.50 -44.15
N HIS A 208 -8.62 30.31 -45.20
CA HIS A 208 -7.73 31.43 -45.42
C HIS A 208 -8.40 32.63 -46.09
N GLY A 209 -7.82 33.81 -45.84
CA GLY A 209 -8.15 35.06 -46.53
C GLY A 209 -7.59 35.15 -47.96
N CYS A 210 -7.72 36.32 -48.58
CA CYS A 210 -7.22 36.56 -49.93
C CYS A 210 -5.69 36.74 -49.95
N THR A 211 -5.01 36.43 -51.03
CA THR A 211 -3.54 36.59 -51.08
C THR A 211 -3.09 38.06 -51.02
N ASP A 212 -3.98 39.01 -51.35
CA ASP A 212 -3.72 40.47 -51.28
C ASP A 212 -3.92 41.08 -49.87
N GLY A 213 -4.19 40.28 -48.83
CA GLY A 213 -4.17 40.77 -47.45
C GLY A 213 -5.45 41.42 -46.91
N ALA A 214 -6.40 41.84 -47.77
CA ALA A 214 -7.52 42.70 -47.36
C ALA A 214 -8.82 41.96 -46.95
N HIS A 215 -9.01 40.72 -47.37
CA HIS A 215 -10.29 40.01 -47.23
C HIS A 215 -10.13 38.69 -46.49
N PHE A 216 -11.12 38.36 -45.67
CA PHE A 216 -11.04 37.23 -44.75
C PHE A 216 -11.85 36.00 -45.21
N GLY A 217 -11.53 34.86 -44.59
CA GLY A 217 -12.29 33.63 -44.69
C GLY A 217 -12.11 32.82 -43.42
N TYR A 218 -13.21 32.29 -42.89
CA TYR A 218 -13.21 31.40 -41.74
C TYR A 218 -14.24 30.29 -41.90
N ALA A 219 -14.08 29.22 -41.14
CA ALA A 219 -14.95 28.07 -41.18
C ALA A 219 -15.16 27.48 -39.79
N TYR A 220 -16.23 26.71 -39.64
CA TYR A 220 -16.48 25.82 -38.54
C TYR A 220 -16.28 24.38 -39.02
N PHE A 221 -15.71 23.52 -38.18
CA PHE A 221 -15.46 22.12 -38.49
C PHE A 221 -15.81 21.23 -37.31
N ASP A 222 -16.33 20.04 -37.61
CA ASP A 222 -16.74 19.03 -36.64
C ASP A 222 -16.64 17.64 -37.29
N ALA A 223 -16.44 16.60 -36.50
CA ALA A 223 -16.35 15.24 -37.02
C ALA A 223 -16.74 14.20 -35.97
N ARG A 224 -17.28 13.07 -36.42
CA ARG A 224 -17.58 11.92 -35.56
C ARG A 224 -17.33 10.62 -36.29
N CYS A 225 -16.80 9.64 -35.58
CA CYS A 225 -16.75 8.26 -36.05
C CYS A 225 -18.11 7.61 -35.80
N LEU A 226 -18.60 6.84 -36.76
CA LEU A 226 -19.86 6.10 -36.69
C LEU A 226 -19.61 4.63 -37.01
N GLU A 227 -20.41 3.75 -36.40
CA GLU A 227 -20.42 2.33 -36.73
C GLU A 227 -21.00 2.10 -38.14
N ALA A 228 -20.42 1.16 -38.89
CA ALA A 228 -20.97 0.71 -40.17
C ALA A 228 -21.88 -0.51 -39.99
N ALA A 229 -22.83 -0.43 -39.06
CA ALA A 229 -23.67 -1.55 -38.68
C ALA A 229 -25.12 -1.12 -38.44
N VAL A 230 -26.05 -2.03 -38.72
CA VAL A 230 -27.43 -1.90 -38.23
C VAL A 230 -27.44 -2.31 -36.77
N THR A 231 -28.04 -1.48 -35.92
CA THR A 231 -28.31 -1.82 -34.52
C THR A 231 -29.78 -2.16 -34.35
N ALA A 232 -30.10 -2.98 -33.35
CA ALA A 232 -31.47 -3.26 -32.97
C ALA A 232 -31.71 -2.81 -31.54
N ALA A 233 -32.93 -2.37 -31.24
CA ALA A 233 -33.37 -2.31 -29.86
C ALA A 233 -33.33 -3.72 -29.26
N SER A 234 -33.01 -3.81 -27.96
CA SER A 234 -33.04 -5.07 -27.22
C SER A 234 -34.36 -5.80 -27.47
N PHE A 235 -34.27 -7.05 -27.92
CA PHE A 235 -35.41 -7.82 -28.40
C PHE A 235 -35.48 -9.16 -27.66
N CYS A 236 -36.61 -9.40 -27.00
CA CYS A 236 -36.98 -10.68 -26.40
C CYS A 236 -38.10 -11.32 -27.22
N SER A 237 -37.77 -12.35 -28.01
CA SER A 237 -38.72 -13.00 -28.93
C SER A 237 -39.99 -13.60 -28.29
N GLN A 238 -39.98 -13.75 -26.96
CA GLN A 238 -41.09 -14.30 -26.17
C GLN A 238 -41.99 -13.22 -25.54
N GLN A 239 -41.54 -11.96 -25.49
CA GLN A 239 -42.31 -10.84 -24.92
C GLN A 239 -42.56 -9.73 -25.94
N ASP A 240 -41.58 -9.45 -26.78
CA ASP A 240 -41.64 -8.41 -27.79
C ASP A 240 -42.15 -8.97 -29.10
N THR A 241 -43.26 -8.41 -29.58
CA THR A 241 -43.79 -8.74 -30.91
C THR A 241 -43.07 -8.00 -32.03
N THR A 242 -42.33 -6.93 -31.71
CA THR A 242 -41.63 -6.08 -32.68
C THR A 242 -40.29 -5.61 -32.13
N THR A 243 -39.33 -5.32 -33.01
CA THR A 243 -38.12 -4.56 -32.66
C THR A 243 -37.89 -3.40 -33.62
N THR A 244 -37.15 -2.39 -33.17
CA THR A 244 -36.69 -1.28 -34.01
C THR A 244 -35.29 -1.58 -34.52
N LEU A 245 -35.12 -1.65 -35.83
CA LEU A 245 -33.81 -1.65 -36.48
C LEU A 245 -33.41 -0.21 -36.80
N SER A 246 -32.18 0.16 -36.51
CA SER A 246 -31.63 1.49 -36.78
C SER A 246 -30.40 1.37 -37.68
N ALA A 247 -30.45 2.03 -38.83
CA ALA A 247 -29.29 2.20 -39.69
C ALA A 247 -28.35 3.28 -39.12
N PRO A 248 -27.07 3.28 -39.50
CA PRO A 248 -26.17 4.38 -39.15
C PRO A 248 -26.72 5.72 -39.61
N THR A 249 -26.61 6.74 -38.76
CA THR A 249 -27.11 8.09 -39.06
C THR A 249 -26.19 8.85 -40.03
N GLY A 250 -26.72 9.88 -40.69
CA GLY A 250 -25.95 10.82 -41.52
C GLY A 250 -25.99 10.53 -43.02
N PHE A 251 -26.73 9.52 -43.46
CA PHE A 251 -27.02 9.27 -44.87
C PHE A 251 -28.30 10.00 -45.32
N ASP A 252 -28.37 10.35 -46.60
CA ASP A 252 -29.47 11.11 -47.22
C ASP A 252 -30.65 10.21 -47.61
N GLN A 253 -30.37 8.95 -47.93
CA GLN A 253 -31.38 7.97 -48.33
C GLN A 253 -31.13 6.62 -47.66
N TYR A 254 -32.23 5.98 -47.29
CA TYR A 254 -32.26 4.63 -46.75
C TYR A 254 -33.22 3.81 -47.62
N GLN A 255 -32.88 2.55 -47.85
CA GLN A 255 -33.76 1.59 -48.49
C GLN A 255 -33.55 0.23 -47.82
N TRP A 256 -34.54 -0.20 -47.05
CA TRP A 256 -34.49 -1.47 -46.34
C TRP A 256 -34.97 -2.62 -47.22
N SER A 257 -34.59 -3.84 -46.86
CA SER A 257 -35.11 -5.08 -47.44
C SER A 257 -36.65 -5.20 -47.35
N THR A 258 -37.28 -4.47 -46.43
CA THR A 258 -38.75 -4.37 -46.27
C THR A 258 -39.40 -3.42 -47.26
N GLY A 259 -38.62 -2.57 -47.94
CA GLY A 259 -39.12 -1.47 -48.78
C GLY A 259 -39.20 -0.11 -48.07
N ASP A 260 -39.01 -0.08 -46.75
CA ASP A 260 -39.03 1.17 -45.98
C ASP A 260 -37.82 2.07 -46.32
N THR A 261 -37.99 3.38 -46.13
CA THR A 261 -36.99 4.39 -46.52
C THR A 261 -36.53 5.32 -45.39
N THR A 262 -36.89 5.01 -44.15
CA THR A 262 -36.50 5.78 -42.96
C THR A 262 -35.21 5.24 -42.34
N ALA A 263 -34.49 6.08 -41.56
CA ALA A 263 -33.27 5.66 -40.87
C ALA A 263 -33.52 4.56 -39.81
N THR A 264 -34.74 4.50 -39.27
CA THR A 264 -35.20 3.47 -38.35
C THR A 264 -36.46 2.82 -38.89
N ILE A 265 -36.61 1.51 -38.69
CA ILE A 265 -37.80 0.74 -39.08
C ILE A 265 -38.24 -0.16 -37.93
N THR A 266 -39.53 -0.44 -37.85
CA THR A 266 -40.07 -1.43 -36.91
C THR A 266 -40.41 -2.70 -37.66
N VAL A 267 -39.88 -3.83 -37.21
CA VAL A 267 -40.10 -5.14 -37.82
C VAL A 267 -40.67 -6.11 -36.78
N VAL A 268 -41.25 -7.22 -37.24
CA VAL A 268 -41.64 -8.38 -36.42
C VAL A 268 -40.57 -9.45 -36.63
N PRO A 269 -39.45 -9.42 -35.89
CA PRO A 269 -38.31 -10.26 -36.21
C PRO A 269 -38.46 -11.67 -35.63
N ARG A 270 -37.95 -12.68 -36.34
CA ARG A 270 -37.69 -14.02 -35.80
C ARG A 270 -36.18 -14.21 -35.68
N ILE A 271 -35.75 -14.96 -34.67
CA ILE A 271 -34.32 -15.28 -34.50
C ILE A 271 -33.81 -15.98 -35.77
N GLY A 272 -32.73 -15.44 -36.35
CA GLY A 272 -32.16 -15.89 -37.62
C GLY A 272 -32.67 -15.17 -38.87
N ASP A 273 -33.69 -14.31 -38.76
CA ASP A 273 -34.13 -13.46 -39.88
C ASP A 273 -33.00 -12.53 -40.32
N ARG A 274 -32.95 -12.25 -41.62
CA ARG A 274 -31.94 -11.39 -42.23
C ARG A 274 -32.57 -10.16 -42.84
N TYR A 275 -32.10 -9.00 -42.40
CA TYR A 275 -32.43 -7.70 -42.96
C TYR A 275 -31.20 -7.11 -43.63
N TRP A 276 -31.41 -6.14 -44.51
CA TRP A 276 -30.34 -5.30 -45.00
C TRP A 276 -30.87 -3.89 -45.22
N VAL A 277 -29.99 -2.90 -45.06
CA VAL A 277 -30.27 -1.52 -45.46
C VAL A 277 -29.23 -1.08 -46.47
N LYS A 278 -29.74 -0.53 -47.57
CA LYS A 278 -28.94 0.21 -48.53
C LYS A 278 -28.98 1.68 -48.14
N VAL A 279 -27.84 2.20 -47.72
CA VAL A 279 -27.70 3.61 -47.36
C VAL A 279 -26.93 4.35 -48.45
N ARG A 280 -27.41 5.54 -48.80
CA ARG A 280 -26.76 6.42 -49.77
C ARG A 280 -26.59 7.79 -49.17
N SER A 281 -25.40 8.34 -49.29
CA SER A 281 -25.16 9.76 -49.13
C SER A 281 -24.63 10.30 -50.44
N GLN A 282 -25.21 11.41 -50.89
CA GLN A 282 -24.70 12.17 -52.01
C GLN A 282 -24.50 13.59 -51.52
N SER A 283 -23.24 14.03 -51.47
CA SER A 283 -22.96 15.40 -51.06
C SER A 283 -23.70 16.36 -51.99
N THR A 284 -24.53 17.23 -51.41
CA THR A 284 -25.21 18.31 -52.15
C THR A 284 -24.22 19.29 -52.80
N LEU A 285 -22.95 19.24 -52.39
CA LEU A 285 -21.87 20.10 -52.88
C LEU A 285 -20.99 19.44 -53.94
N ARG A 286 -20.99 18.10 -54.04
CA ARG A 286 -20.17 17.34 -55.00
C ARG A 286 -20.92 16.10 -55.48
N SER A 287 -21.29 16.08 -56.75
CA SER A 287 -21.95 14.93 -57.39
C SER A 287 -21.07 13.68 -57.46
N ASP A 288 -19.76 13.84 -57.35
CA ASP A 288 -18.74 12.78 -57.37
C ASP A 288 -18.31 12.31 -55.98
N CYS A 289 -18.86 12.91 -54.91
CA CYS A 289 -18.81 12.34 -53.56
C CYS A 289 -20.14 11.66 -53.25
N SER A 290 -20.20 10.36 -53.55
CA SER A 290 -21.32 9.49 -53.20
C SER A 290 -20.82 8.26 -52.45
N VAL A 291 -21.44 7.96 -51.31
CA VAL A 291 -21.18 6.73 -50.56
C VAL A 291 -22.42 5.87 -50.61
N GLU A 292 -22.28 4.63 -51.07
CA GLU A 292 -23.35 3.63 -51.10
C GLU A 292 -22.87 2.39 -50.34
N LEU A 293 -23.59 2.02 -49.27
CA LEU A 293 -23.29 0.84 -48.48
C LEU A 293 -24.52 -0.07 -48.41
N MET A 294 -24.29 -1.37 -48.47
CA MET A 294 -25.29 -2.38 -48.14
C MET A 294 -24.88 -3.05 -46.84
N LEU A 295 -25.63 -2.78 -45.77
CA LEU A 295 -25.33 -3.26 -44.42
C LEU A 295 -26.28 -4.42 -44.07
N PRO A 296 -25.77 -5.65 -43.94
CA PRO A 296 -26.59 -6.77 -43.52
C PRO A 296 -26.80 -6.75 -41.99
N TYR A 297 -27.93 -7.30 -41.57
CA TYR A 297 -28.27 -7.53 -40.16
C TYR A 297 -28.90 -8.92 -40.02
N GLU A 298 -28.45 -9.69 -39.04
CA GLU A 298 -29.09 -10.97 -38.68
C GLU A 298 -29.67 -10.84 -37.27
N VAL A 299 -30.96 -11.10 -37.13
CA VAL A 299 -31.66 -11.04 -35.85
C VAL A 299 -31.08 -12.10 -34.92
N LYS A 300 -30.51 -11.64 -33.81
CA LYS A 300 -30.02 -12.49 -32.73
C LYS A 300 -30.70 -12.08 -31.44
N GLU A 301 -30.82 -13.03 -30.52
CA GLU A 301 -31.29 -12.74 -29.17
C GLU A 301 -30.20 -11.96 -28.43
N GLU A 302 -30.47 -10.67 -28.17
CA GLU A 302 -29.54 -9.80 -27.46
C GLU A 302 -29.95 -9.71 -25.99
N LEU A 303 -29.24 -10.46 -25.14
CA LEU A 303 -29.46 -10.45 -23.71
C LEU A 303 -28.79 -9.21 -23.10
N VAL A 304 -29.60 -8.22 -22.70
CA VAL A 304 -29.10 -7.02 -22.01
C VAL A 304 -28.58 -7.41 -20.62
N PRO A 305 -27.29 -7.23 -20.33
CA PRO A 305 -26.74 -7.57 -19.02
C PRO A 305 -27.14 -6.51 -17.98
N THR A 306 -27.69 -6.95 -16.86
CA THR A 306 -27.81 -6.13 -15.65
C THR A 306 -26.52 -6.24 -14.85
N SER A 307 -25.95 -5.12 -14.40
CA SER A 307 -24.71 -5.14 -13.60
C SER A 307 -24.97 -4.95 -12.11
N GLN A 308 -24.18 -5.63 -11.28
CA GLN A 308 -24.19 -5.47 -9.83
C GLN A 308 -22.77 -5.54 -9.27
N THR A 309 -22.52 -4.82 -8.18
CA THR A 309 -21.23 -4.82 -7.47
C THR A 309 -21.44 -5.33 -6.05
N ILE A 310 -20.70 -6.38 -5.68
CA ILE A 310 -20.84 -7.08 -4.40
C ILE A 310 -19.47 -7.15 -3.72
N SER A 311 -19.45 -6.91 -2.40
CA SER A 311 -18.27 -7.10 -1.56
C SER A 311 -18.54 -8.21 -0.54
N LEU A 312 -17.63 -9.18 -0.45
CA LEU A 312 -17.69 -10.31 0.49
C LEU A 312 -16.41 -10.37 1.33
N CYS A 313 -16.48 -11.05 2.47
CA CYS A 313 -15.30 -11.39 3.25
C CYS A 313 -14.68 -12.72 2.79
N ALA A 314 -13.38 -12.91 3.02
CA ALA A 314 -12.69 -14.14 2.67
C ALA A 314 -13.35 -15.37 3.32
N GLY A 315 -13.80 -16.33 2.50
CA GLY A 315 -14.49 -17.54 2.93
C GLY A 315 -16.01 -17.52 2.73
N GLU A 316 -16.60 -16.36 2.43
CA GLU A 316 -18.01 -16.25 2.06
C GLU A 316 -18.23 -16.57 0.57
N SER A 317 -19.50 -16.79 0.22
CA SER A 317 -19.93 -17.08 -1.14
C SER A 317 -21.15 -16.23 -1.50
N TYR A 318 -21.23 -15.81 -2.76
CA TYR A 318 -22.37 -15.11 -3.31
C TYR A 318 -22.97 -15.90 -4.48
N GLN A 319 -24.27 -16.15 -4.43
CA GLN A 319 -24.97 -16.96 -5.41
C GLN A 319 -25.77 -16.09 -6.39
N VAL A 320 -25.69 -16.41 -7.68
CA VAL A 320 -26.45 -15.80 -8.77
C VAL A 320 -26.99 -16.92 -9.65
N GLY A 321 -28.31 -17.14 -9.61
CA GLY A 321 -28.91 -18.34 -10.22
C GLY A 321 -28.32 -19.62 -9.61
N ASP A 322 -27.85 -20.51 -10.49
CA ASP A 322 -27.17 -21.76 -10.09
C ASP A 322 -25.66 -21.60 -9.89
N SER A 323 -25.11 -20.39 -10.13
CA SER A 323 -23.67 -20.12 -9.98
C SER A 323 -23.34 -19.59 -8.60
N VAL A 324 -22.24 -20.07 -8.02
CA VAL A 324 -21.72 -19.63 -6.72
C VAL A 324 -20.33 -19.05 -6.89
N TYR A 325 -20.11 -17.83 -6.38
CA TYR A 325 -18.86 -17.08 -6.52
C TYR A 325 -18.19 -16.87 -5.17
N THR A 326 -16.90 -17.21 -5.10
CA THR A 326 -16.08 -17.15 -3.87
C THR A 326 -14.76 -16.40 -4.06
N ARG A 327 -14.48 -15.90 -5.27
CA ARG A 327 -13.22 -15.22 -5.64
C ARG A 327 -13.53 -13.87 -6.28
N SER A 328 -12.70 -12.86 -6.01
CA SER A 328 -12.80 -11.56 -6.67
C SER A 328 -12.73 -11.69 -8.19
N GLY A 329 -13.57 -10.95 -8.91
CA GLY A 329 -13.63 -11.00 -10.37
C GLY A 329 -14.93 -10.43 -10.91
N THR A 330 -15.02 -10.32 -12.23
CA THR A 330 -16.25 -9.96 -12.92
C THR A 330 -16.81 -11.21 -13.59
N TYR A 331 -17.98 -11.66 -13.15
CA TYR A 331 -18.65 -12.87 -13.64
C TYR A 331 -19.87 -12.51 -14.48
N ARG A 332 -20.08 -13.21 -15.58
CA ARG A 332 -21.28 -13.09 -16.42
C ARG A 332 -22.11 -14.37 -16.27
N THR A 333 -23.29 -14.25 -15.66
CA THR A 333 -24.20 -15.38 -15.41
C THR A 333 -25.41 -15.27 -16.31
N VAL A 334 -25.75 -16.34 -17.03
CA VAL A 334 -27.03 -16.44 -17.75
C VAL A 334 -28.03 -17.14 -16.82
N ILE A 335 -29.09 -16.44 -16.45
CA ILE A 335 -30.23 -16.98 -15.71
C ILE A 335 -31.22 -17.52 -16.71
N LYS A 336 -31.32 -18.84 -16.78
CA LYS A 336 -32.31 -19.53 -17.59
C LYS A 336 -33.67 -19.47 -16.92
N ARG A 337 -34.67 -18.90 -17.58
CA ARG A 337 -36.04 -18.88 -17.02
C ARG A 337 -36.93 -19.87 -17.77
N PRO A 338 -37.88 -20.53 -17.09
CA PRO A 338 -38.85 -21.37 -17.77
C PRO A 338 -39.70 -20.51 -18.70
N ALA A 339 -39.98 -21.04 -19.89
CA ALA A 339 -40.87 -20.40 -20.86
C ALA A 339 -42.20 -20.01 -20.18
N PRO A 340 -42.74 -18.80 -20.44
CA PRO A 340 -42.44 -17.89 -21.56
C PRO A 340 -41.47 -16.74 -21.23
N LEU A 341 -40.70 -16.81 -20.14
CA LEU A 341 -39.82 -15.70 -19.74
C LEU A 341 -38.45 -15.80 -20.46
N CYS A 342 -37.98 -14.70 -21.06
CA CYS A 342 -36.65 -14.66 -21.67
C CYS A 342 -35.54 -14.88 -20.63
N ASP A 343 -34.38 -15.37 -21.05
CA ASP A 343 -33.24 -15.47 -20.16
C ASP A 343 -32.76 -14.07 -19.73
N SER A 344 -31.97 -13.99 -18.66
CA SER A 344 -31.36 -12.74 -18.23
C SER A 344 -29.88 -12.92 -18.04
N VAL A 345 -29.10 -11.88 -18.31
CA VAL A 345 -27.67 -11.88 -18.03
C VAL A 345 -27.41 -10.97 -16.85
N ILE A 346 -26.72 -11.49 -15.83
CA ILE A 346 -26.26 -10.72 -14.68
C ILE A 346 -24.73 -10.65 -14.73
N VAL A 347 -24.19 -9.44 -14.76
CA VAL A 347 -22.75 -9.18 -14.64
C VAL A 347 -22.45 -8.81 -13.19
N THR A 348 -21.80 -9.71 -12.47
CA THR A 348 -21.45 -9.53 -11.05
C THR A 348 -19.99 -9.16 -10.92
N LYS A 349 -19.71 -7.92 -10.51
CA LYS A 349 -18.38 -7.47 -10.09
C LYS A 349 -18.21 -7.77 -8.60
N LEU A 350 -17.54 -8.87 -8.29
CA LEU A 350 -17.31 -9.34 -6.94
C LEU A 350 -15.93 -8.92 -6.43
N THR A 351 -15.88 -8.34 -5.22
CA THR A 351 -14.64 -8.07 -4.49
C THR A 351 -14.63 -8.83 -3.17
N VAL A 352 -13.70 -9.77 -3.02
CA VAL A 352 -13.45 -10.51 -1.77
C VAL A 352 -12.38 -9.77 -0.97
N LEU A 353 -12.77 -9.26 0.19
CA LEU A 353 -11.91 -8.51 1.10
C LEU A 353 -11.07 -9.48 1.95
N PRO A 354 -9.74 -9.29 2.04
CA PRO A 354 -8.89 -10.09 2.90
C PRO A 354 -9.17 -9.79 4.38
N PRO A 355 -8.83 -10.70 5.31
CA PRO A 355 -8.93 -10.43 6.73
C PRO A 355 -7.98 -9.30 7.15
N VAL A 356 -8.41 -8.48 8.11
CA VAL A 356 -7.59 -7.39 8.65
C VAL A 356 -6.55 -7.97 9.62
N ASN A 357 -5.28 -7.65 9.42
CA ASN A 357 -4.19 -8.12 10.27
C ASN A 357 -3.75 -7.02 11.25
N SER A 358 -3.54 -7.38 12.52
CA SER A 358 -2.90 -6.52 13.52
C SER A 358 -1.87 -7.28 14.33
N THR A 359 -0.92 -6.55 14.92
CA THR A 359 0.16 -7.13 15.72
C THR A 359 0.21 -6.46 17.09
N GLN A 360 0.38 -7.26 18.14
CA GLN A 360 0.60 -6.79 19.51
C GLN A 360 1.76 -7.53 20.17
N SER A 361 2.45 -6.84 21.06
CA SER A 361 3.49 -7.42 21.92
C SER A 361 3.04 -7.36 23.37
N LYS A 362 3.10 -8.50 24.07
CA LYS A 362 2.66 -8.64 25.46
C LYS A 362 3.72 -9.38 26.27
N THR A 363 3.89 -8.96 27.51
CA THR A 363 4.78 -9.60 28.47
C THR A 363 3.98 -10.00 29.71
N ILE A 364 4.11 -11.26 30.13
CA ILE A 364 3.46 -11.79 31.35
C ILE A 364 4.50 -12.52 32.20
N CYS A 365 4.16 -12.75 33.47
CA CYS A 365 4.97 -13.55 34.39
C CYS A 365 4.65 -15.03 34.26
N ILE A 366 5.63 -15.89 34.56
CA ILE A 366 5.42 -17.33 34.65
C ILE A 366 4.26 -17.66 35.61
N GLY A 367 3.39 -18.58 35.20
CA GLY A 367 2.16 -18.93 35.93
C GLY A 367 0.93 -18.08 35.57
N ASN A 368 1.11 -16.91 34.96
CA ASN A 368 -0.01 -16.10 34.47
C ASN A 368 -0.47 -16.54 33.08
N THR A 369 -1.67 -16.11 32.70
CA THR A 369 -2.29 -16.42 31.40
C THR A 369 -2.62 -15.15 30.64
N LEU A 370 -2.33 -15.11 29.34
CA LEU A 370 -2.83 -14.07 28.43
C LEU A 370 -4.00 -14.63 27.60
N VAL A 371 -5.15 -13.98 27.66
CA VAL A 371 -6.31 -14.31 26.82
C VAL A 371 -6.38 -13.33 25.64
N VAL A 372 -6.50 -13.85 24.42
CA VAL A 372 -6.71 -13.07 23.19
C VAL A 372 -7.84 -13.72 22.41
N GLY A 373 -9.01 -13.08 22.39
CA GLY A 373 -10.24 -13.72 21.89
C GLY A 373 -10.62 -14.91 22.77
N ASP A 374 -10.86 -16.06 22.15
CA ASP A 374 -11.15 -17.31 22.86
C ASP A 374 -9.88 -18.14 23.18
N SER A 375 -8.71 -17.68 22.73
CA SER A 375 -7.44 -18.39 22.94
C SER A 375 -6.75 -17.93 24.23
N THR A 376 -6.15 -18.89 24.94
CA THR A 376 -5.34 -18.64 26.14
C THR A 376 -3.90 -19.07 25.91
N TYR A 377 -2.94 -18.20 26.24
CA TYR A 377 -1.51 -18.41 26.03
C TYR A 377 -0.73 -18.30 27.34
N THR A 378 0.21 -19.23 27.54
CA THR A 378 1.02 -19.34 28.78
C THR A 378 2.51 -19.51 28.53
N THR A 379 2.95 -19.62 27.27
CA THR A 379 4.35 -19.84 26.88
C THR A 379 4.84 -18.76 25.92
N THR A 380 6.13 -18.43 25.97
CA THR A 380 6.76 -17.47 25.04
C THR A 380 6.61 -17.96 23.60
N GLY A 381 6.21 -17.07 22.70
CA GLY A 381 6.03 -17.42 21.30
C GLY A 381 5.29 -16.35 20.50
N THR A 382 5.08 -16.64 19.22
CA THR A 382 4.24 -15.84 18.33
C THR A 382 2.99 -16.63 17.99
N TYR A 383 1.81 -16.07 18.31
CA TYR A 383 0.52 -16.74 18.11
C TYR A 383 -0.37 -15.92 17.17
N GLN A 384 -1.19 -16.59 16.37
CA GLN A 384 -2.19 -15.95 15.52
C GLN A 384 -3.60 -16.34 15.98
N THR A 385 -4.35 -15.37 16.52
CA THR A 385 -5.77 -15.57 16.88
C THR A 385 -6.66 -15.00 15.77
N ARG A 386 -7.62 -15.79 15.28
CA ARG A 386 -8.66 -15.33 14.34
C ARG A 386 -9.92 -14.90 15.11
N PHE A 387 -10.40 -13.71 14.83
CA PHE A 387 -11.68 -13.20 15.33
C PHE A 387 -12.71 -13.31 14.22
N ARG A 388 -13.72 -14.16 14.45
CA ARG A 388 -14.86 -14.28 13.55
C ARG A 388 -15.85 -13.18 13.84
N ARG A 389 -16.26 -12.41 12.83
CA ARG A 389 -17.29 -11.38 12.96
C ARG A 389 -18.45 -11.70 12.06
N ALA A 390 -19.67 -11.40 12.52
CA ALA A 390 -20.85 -11.51 11.67
C ALA A 390 -20.82 -10.41 10.60
N ALA A 391 -21.26 -10.74 9.40
CA ALA A 391 -21.38 -9.79 8.29
C ALA A 391 -22.12 -8.51 8.75
N PRO A 392 -21.69 -7.31 8.32
CA PRO A 392 -20.78 -7.02 7.20
C PRO A 392 -19.28 -6.90 7.57
N LEU A 393 -18.90 -7.23 8.81
CA LEU A 393 -17.53 -7.04 9.28
C LEU A 393 -16.68 -8.28 8.97
N CYS A 394 -15.62 -8.13 8.17
CA CYS A 394 -14.72 -9.25 7.87
C CYS A 394 -13.93 -9.71 9.09
N ASP A 395 -13.52 -10.98 9.10
CA ASP A 395 -12.66 -11.53 10.13
C ASP A 395 -11.35 -10.73 10.28
N SER A 396 -10.77 -10.77 11.48
CA SER A 396 -9.46 -10.20 11.73
C SER A 396 -8.50 -11.23 12.32
N VAL A 397 -7.22 -11.10 11.99
CA VAL A 397 -6.14 -11.91 12.57
C VAL A 397 -5.30 -11.02 13.46
N VAL A 398 -5.19 -11.38 14.74
CA VAL A 398 -4.28 -10.73 15.69
C VAL A 398 -3.06 -11.61 15.87
N THR A 399 -1.89 -11.12 15.45
CA THR A 399 -0.59 -11.72 15.75
C THR A 399 -0.10 -11.21 17.09
N THR A 400 0.10 -12.11 18.06
CA THR A 400 0.55 -11.79 19.41
C THR A 400 1.95 -12.32 19.62
N HIS A 401 2.91 -11.42 19.84
CA HIS A 401 4.24 -11.76 20.35
C HIS A 401 4.19 -11.76 21.87
N LEU A 402 4.20 -12.96 22.46
CA LEU A 402 4.16 -13.14 23.91
C LEU A 402 5.56 -13.47 24.43
N VAL A 403 6.02 -12.69 25.41
CA VAL A 403 7.21 -13.00 26.21
C VAL A 403 6.76 -13.36 27.63
N VAL A 404 7.05 -14.58 28.06
CA VAL A 404 6.83 -15.03 29.44
C VAL A 404 8.14 -14.86 30.19
N GLN A 405 8.15 -13.93 31.14
CA GLN A 405 9.31 -13.64 31.98
C GLN A 405 9.23 -14.42 33.29
N GLN A 406 10.40 -14.85 33.76
CA GLN A 406 10.57 -15.50 35.05
C GLN A 406 11.76 -14.87 35.77
N VAL A 407 11.68 -14.83 37.10
CA VAL A 407 12.81 -14.46 37.96
C VAL A 407 13.42 -15.75 38.48
N ASP A 408 14.63 -16.06 38.02
CA ASP A 408 15.40 -17.19 38.54
C ASP A 408 16.31 -16.69 39.67
N LEU A 409 15.89 -16.95 40.91
CA LEU A 409 16.73 -16.82 42.09
C LEU A 409 17.40 -18.18 42.28
N GLY A 410 18.68 -18.30 41.90
CA GLY A 410 19.41 -19.55 42.02
C GLY A 410 19.42 -20.10 43.46
N SER A 411 19.92 -21.32 43.69
CA SER A 411 19.89 -21.90 45.05
C SER A 411 20.70 -21.08 46.07
N PHE A 412 20.07 -20.56 47.13
CA PHE A 412 20.78 -20.09 48.31
C PHE A 412 21.16 -21.25 49.23
N GLN A 413 22.36 -21.20 49.78
CA GLN A 413 22.83 -22.16 50.78
C GLN A 413 22.75 -21.52 52.16
N ASP A 414 22.37 -22.33 53.15
CA ASP A 414 22.45 -21.92 54.55
C ASP A 414 23.91 -21.67 54.92
N THR A 415 24.12 -20.65 55.75
CA THR A 415 25.45 -20.20 56.14
C THR A 415 25.53 -19.98 57.64
N LEU A 416 26.76 -19.91 58.14
CA LEU A 416 27.06 -19.74 59.56
C LEU A 416 27.90 -18.48 59.75
N VAL A 417 27.57 -17.73 60.80
CA VAL A 417 28.30 -16.54 61.24
C VAL A 417 28.56 -16.64 62.73
N VAL A 418 29.73 -16.16 63.15
CA VAL A 418 30.10 -16.11 64.56
C VAL A 418 29.31 -15.01 65.25
N GLN A 419 28.85 -15.25 66.47
CA GLN A 419 28.12 -14.25 67.25
C GLN A 419 28.90 -12.93 67.35
N GLY A 420 28.28 -11.85 66.89
CA GLY A 420 28.88 -10.50 66.86
C GLY A 420 29.65 -10.15 65.58
N ASP A 421 29.80 -11.08 64.64
CA ASP A 421 30.40 -10.86 63.32
C ASP A 421 29.32 -10.64 62.24
N SER A 422 29.74 -10.33 61.01
CA SER A 422 28.85 -10.10 59.85
C SER A 422 29.22 -10.95 58.65
N ILE A 423 28.21 -11.32 57.86
CA ILE A 423 28.37 -12.05 56.60
C ILE A 423 27.71 -11.31 55.45
N GLN A 424 28.28 -11.42 54.24
CA GLN A 424 27.72 -10.78 53.06
C GLN A 424 26.69 -11.71 52.38
N LEU A 425 25.46 -11.22 52.23
CA LEU A 425 24.40 -11.86 51.47
C LEU A 425 24.36 -11.24 50.06
N LYS A 426 24.23 -12.08 49.04
CA LYS A 426 24.23 -11.66 47.63
C LYS A 426 23.09 -12.32 46.88
N ALA A 427 22.28 -11.53 46.18
CA ALA A 427 21.29 -12.03 45.24
C ALA A 427 21.98 -12.72 44.04
N LEU A 428 21.59 -13.97 43.77
CA LEU A 428 22.06 -14.76 42.63
C LEU A 428 21.01 -14.72 41.52
N VAL A 429 20.99 -13.62 40.77
CA VAL A 429 20.12 -13.46 39.58
C VAL A 429 20.96 -13.50 38.30
N PRO A 430 20.49 -14.15 37.22
CA PRO A 430 21.10 -14.07 35.90
C PRO A 430 21.17 -12.61 35.41
N GLY A 431 22.27 -12.24 34.75
CA GLY A 431 22.47 -10.89 34.23
C GLY A 431 21.50 -10.55 33.09
N GLY A 432 21.03 -9.29 33.03
CA GLY A 432 20.29 -8.75 31.89
C GLY A 432 18.98 -8.00 32.19
N ALA A 433 18.39 -8.17 33.38
CA ALA A 433 17.15 -7.48 33.77
C ALA A 433 17.38 -6.47 34.91
N ASN A 434 16.57 -5.40 34.93
CA ASN A 434 16.59 -4.39 35.99
C ASN A 434 15.76 -4.87 37.18
N TYR A 435 16.43 -5.45 38.18
CA TYR A 435 15.78 -6.00 39.37
C TYR A 435 15.72 -4.99 40.52
N ALA A 436 14.58 -4.92 41.19
CA ALA A 436 14.43 -4.35 42.52
C ALA A 436 14.49 -5.47 43.58
N TYR A 437 15.27 -5.27 44.64
CA TYR A 437 15.48 -6.26 45.69
C TYR A 437 14.83 -5.83 47.00
N SER A 438 14.38 -6.81 47.79
CA SER A 438 13.90 -6.61 49.16
C SER A 438 14.30 -7.80 50.03
N TRP A 439 14.97 -7.53 51.14
CA TRP A 439 15.36 -8.50 52.16
C TRP A 439 14.52 -8.33 53.41
N SER A 440 14.10 -9.44 54.02
CA SER A 440 13.33 -9.46 55.27
C SER A 440 13.78 -10.64 56.16
N PRO A 441 13.88 -10.50 57.49
CA PRO A 441 13.72 -9.26 58.25
C PRO A 441 14.85 -8.28 57.94
N THR A 442 14.63 -6.98 58.22
CA THR A 442 15.64 -5.93 57.98
C THR A 442 16.66 -5.81 59.11
N ASP A 443 16.37 -6.43 60.26
CA ASP A 443 17.22 -6.35 61.46
C ASP A 443 18.60 -6.95 61.21
N GLY A 444 19.64 -6.18 61.54
CA GLY A 444 21.02 -6.57 61.32
C GLY A 444 21.49 -6.46 59.86
N LEU A 445 20.67 -5.98 58.91
CA LEU A 445 21.08 -5.74 57.53
C LEU A 445 21.61 -4.31 57.33
N SER A 446 22.70 -4.14 56.59
CA SER A 446 23.21 -2.81 56.23
C SER A 446 22.40 -2.13 55.11
N CYS A 447 21.82 -2.91 54.20
CA CYS A 447 20.95 -2.41 53.14
C CYS A 447 19.88 -3.45 52.77
N PRO A 448 18.60 -3.28 53.15
CA PRO A 448 17.56 -4.25 52.88
C PRO A 448 17.06 -4.24 51.43
N THR A 449 17.51 -3.32 50.58
CA THR A 449 17.07 -3.20 49.18
C THR A 449 18.18 -3.37 48.15
N CYS A 450 19.39 -3.71 48.60
CA CYS A 450 20.55 -3.89 47.74
C CYS A 450 20.67 -5.33 47.24
N ALA A 451 21.21 -5.51 46.04
CA ALA A 451 21.56 -6.83 45.50
C ALA A 451 22.58 -7.55 46.40
N VAL A 452 23.45 -6.79 47.08
CA VAL A 452 24.47 -7.27 48.02
C VAL A 452 24.33 -6.50 49.32
N THR A 453 24.26 -7.19 50.45
CA THR A 453 24.07 -6.58 51.78
C THR A 453 24.84 -7.32 52.86
N TRP A 454 25.34 -6.61 53.87
CA TRP A 454 25.95 -7.23 55.04
C TRP A 454 24.88 -7.54 56.08
N ALA A 455 24.92 -8.75 56.64
CA ALA A 455 24.01 -9.24 57.67
C ALA A 455 24.79 -9.53 58.96
N LYS A 456 24.32 -8.94 60.08
CA LYS A 456 24.82 -9.12 61.44
C LYS A 456 23.66 -9.48 62.38
N PRO A 457 23.06 -10.67 62.25
CA PRO A 457 21.94 -11.06 63.10
C PRO A 457 22.41 -11.35 64.54
N GLY A 458 21.60 -10.98 65.53
CA GLY A 458 21.90 -11.24 66.95
C GLY A 458 21.61 -12.67 67.41
N GLN A 459 20.80 -13.40 66.65
CA GLN A 459 20.41 -14.81 66.84
C GLN A 459 20.31 -15.48 65.46
N THR A 460 20.17 -16.81 65.41
CA THR A 460 19.95 -17.49 64.12
C THR A 460 18.70 -16.94 63.41
N THR A 461 18.88 -16.38 62.21
CA THR A 461 17.83 -15.67 61.47
C THR A 461 17.64 -16.28 60.08
N GLN A 462 16.39 -16.43 59.66
CA GLN A 462 16.04 -16.77 58.28
C GLN A 462 15.76 -15.49 57.51
N TYR A 463 16.57 -15.20 56.51
CA TYR A 463 16.35 -14.08 55.60
C TYR A 463 15.62 -14.54 54.35
N ARG A 464 14.63 -13.77 53.91
CA ARG A 464 13.92 -13.89 52.64
C ARG A 464 14.37 -12.78 51.71
N LEU A 465 14.94 -13.15 50.57
CA LEU A 465 15.14 -12.27 49.43
C LEU A 465 13.92 -12.32 48.53
N THR A 466 13.42 -11.17 48.11
CA THR A 466 12.47 -11.01 47.01
C THR A 466 13.13 -10.18 45.92
N ALA A 467 13.13 -10.65 44.68
CA ALA A 467 13.59 -9.90 43.53
C ALA A 467 12.44 -9.71 42.54
N ARG A 468 12.26 -8.47 42.06
CA ARG A 468 11.19 -8.08 41.15
C ARG A 468 11.77 -7.38 39.92
N ILE A 469 11.35 -7.79 38.72
CA ILE A 469 11.72 -7.11 37.47
C ILE A 469 10.89 -5.83 37.37
N ALA A 470 11.56 -4.68 37.23
CA ALA A 470 10.88 -3.37 37.23
C ALA A 470 9.86 -3.21 36.08
N ASP A 471 10.18 -3.71 34.89
CA ASP A 471 9.36 -3.47 33.69
C ASP A 471 8.10 -4.36 33.61
N SER A 472 8.21 -5.62 34.04
CA SER A 472 7.10 -6.59 33.99
C SER A 472 6.38 -6.78 35.32
N GLY A 473 7.02 -6.37 36.42
CA GLY A 473 6.53 -6.60 37.76
C GLY A 473 6.65 -8.03 38.26
N CYS A 474 7.23 -8.96 37.47
CA CYS A 474 7.42 -10.35 37.87
C CYS A 474 8.37 -10.46 39.05
N GLU A 475 7.99 -11.26 40.04
CA GLU A 475 8.79 -11.44 41.26
C GLU A 475 8.97 -12.91 41.61
N ALA A 476 10.09 -13.21 42.25
CA ALA A 476 10.33 -14.45 42.94
C ALA A 476 10.91 -14.16 44.31
N SER A 477 10.79 -15.11 45.22
CA SER A 477 11.39 -15.01 46.54
C SER A 477 12.00 -16.32 46.99
N GLN A 478 13.06 -16.23 47.78
CA GLN A 478 13.76 -17.38 48.32
C GLN A 478 14.33 -17.06 49.70
N THR A 479 14.51 -18.09 50.51
CA THR A 479 15.01 -17.94 51.88
C THR A 479 16.37 -18.59 52.06
N MET A 480 17.15 -18.04 52.98
CA MET A 480 18.40 -18.61 53.49
C MET A 480 18.44 -18.48 55.01
N ARG A 481 19.00 -19.48 55.69
CA ARG A 481 19.26 -19.40 57.13
C ARG A 481 20.69 -18.96 57.40
N VAL A 482 20.84 -17.93 58.24
CA VAL A 482 22.12 -17.52 58.79
C VAL A 482 22.16 -17.99 60.24
N GLN A 483 22.89 -19.07 60.49
CA GLN A 483 23.07 -19.64 61.82
C GLN A 483 24.11 -18.84 62.60
N VAL A 484 23.71 -18.33 63.77
CA VAL A 484 24.62 -17.62 64.68
C VAL A 484 25.17 -18.61 65.69
N VAL A 485 26.50 -18.80 65.69
CA VAL A 485 27.17 -19.68 66.66
C VAL A 485 28.00 -18.90 67.67
N PRO A 486 27.92 -19.26 68.96
CA PRO A 486 28.76 -18.64 69.98
C PRO A 486 30.22 -19.03 69.77
N CYS A 487 31.14 -18.12 70.12
CA CYS A 487 32.57 -18.42 70.03
C CYS A 487 33.14 -18.92 71.34
N THR A 488 33.01 -20.23 71.58
CA THR A 488 33.38 -20.87 72.85
C THR A 488 34.17 -22.18 72.64
N ILE A 489 34.83 -22.61 73.71
CA ILE A 489 35.33 -23.98 73.87
C ILE A 489 34.31 -24.80 74.67
N ASN A 490 34.20 -26.08 74.37
CA ASN A 490 33.43 -27.06 75.11
C ASN A 490 34.41 -27.98 75.84
N VAL A 491 34.31 -27.99 77.17
CA VAL A 491 35.24 -28.72 78.05
C VAL A 491 34.44 -29.79 78.81
N PRO A 492 34.71 -31.09 78.61
CA PRO A 492 34.01 -32.14 79.33
C PRO A 492 34.33 -32.07 80.83
N ASN A 493 33.37 -32.47 81.66
CA ASN A 493 33.51 -32.44 83.12
C ASN A 493 34.09 -33.74 83.70
N SER A 494 34.11 -34.81 82.90
CA SER A 494 34.61 -36.14 83.29
C SER A 494 35.10 -36.92 82.08
N PHE A 495 35.98 -37.89 82.32
CA PHE A 495 36.45 -38.85 81.32
C PHE A 495 36.89 -40.15 82.01
N SER A 496 36.87 -41.27 81.29
CA SER A 496 37.09 -42.63 81.80
C SER A 496 38.14 -43.36 80.96
N PRO A 497 39.45 -43.20 81.23
CA PRO A 497 40.52 -43.91 80.52
C PRO A 497 40.56 -45.39 80.89
N ASN A 498 39.61 -46.17 80.37
CA ASN A 498 39.43 -47.62 80.59
C ASN A 498 39.72 -48.46 79.33
N GLY A 499 39.95 -47.80 78.18
CA GLY A 499 40.31 -48.43 76.92
C GLY A 499 39.14 -48.96 76.11
N ASP A 500 37.90 -48.55 76.40
CA ASP A 500 36.70 -48.94 75.65
C ASP A 500 36.46 -48.07 74.39
N GLY A 501 37.29 -47.04 74.17
CA GLY A 501 37.22 -46.10 73.06
C GLY A 501 36.25 -44.93 73.29
N ILE A 502 35.57 -44.86 74.43
CA ILE A 502 34.56 -43.85 74.77
C ILE A 502 35.08 -42.99 75.91
N ASN A 503 35.30 -41.69 75.64
CA ASN A 503 35.82 -40.74 76.64
C ASN A 503 37.12 -41.19 77.34
N ASP A 504 37.96 -41.95 76.63
CA ASP A 504 39.28 -42.37 77.13
C ASP A 504 40.28 -41.21 77.24
N GLN A 505 40.00 -40.09 76.58
CA GLN A 505 40.85 -38.91 76.60
C GLN A 505 40.06 -37.66 76.96
N PHE A 506 40.63 -36.87 77.86
CA PHE A 506 40.18 -35.52 78.13
C PHE A 506 40.51 -34.61 76.95
N THR A 507 39.56 -34.44 76.04
CA THR A 507 39.73 -33.72 74.77
C THR A 507 38.96 -32.41 74.79
N ILE A 508 39.62 -31.29 74.45
CA ILE A 508 38.96 -29.99 74.34
C ILE A 508 38.38 -29.82 72.94
N LEU A 509 37.05 -29.66 72.85
CA LEU A 509 36.37 -29.34 71.60
C LEU A 509 36.21 -27.83 71.47
N SER A 510 36.46 -27.27 70.30
CA SER A 510 36.34 -25.84 70.06
C SER A 510 35.36 -25.54 68.95
N SER A 511 34.60 -24.45 69.09
CA SER A 511 33.75 -23.96 68.00
C SER A 511 34.62 -23.55 66.80
N PRO A 512 34.12 -23.61 65.54
CA PRO A 512 34.91 -23.33 64.33
C PRO A 512 35.61 -21.96 64.30
N CYS A 513 35.13 -21.01 65.10
CA CYS A 513 35.72 -19.67 65.22
C CYS A 513 36.96 -19.60 66.13
N VAL A 514 37.21 -20.61 66.98
CA VAL A 514 38.38 -20.61 67.88
C VAL A 514 39.60 -20.95 67.03
N LYS A 515 40.56 -20.02 66.98
CA LYS A 515 41.74 -20.16 66.12
C LYS A 515 42.62 -21.35 66.52
N GLN A 516 42.81 -21.55 67.83
CA GLN A 516 43.51 -22.71 68.40
C GLN A 516 43.32 -22.78 69.91
N VAL A 517 43.38 -24.01 70.45
CA VAL A 517 43.63 -24.26 71.88
C VAL A 517 45.15 -24.32 72.06
N ARG A 518 45.75 -23.27 72.65
CA ARG A 518 47.20 -23.13 72.75
C ARG A 518 47.82 -24.04 73.80
N LEU A 519 47.13 -24.19 74.93
CA LEU A 519 47.69 -24.82 76.12
C LEU A 519 46.61 -25.51 76.94
N LEU A 520 46.89 -26.73 77.39
CA LEU A 520 46.18 -27.43 78.45
C LEU A 520 47.17 -27.83 79.54
N ILE A 521 46.89 -27.41 80.78
CA ILE A 521 47.62 -27.84 81.98
C ILE A 521 46.65 -28.58 82.89
N VAL A 522 47.04 -29.76 83.39
CA VAL A 522 46.30 -30.49 84.43
C VAL A 522 47.18 -30.61 85.67
N TYR A 523 46.59 -30.38 86.83
CA TYR A 523 47.26 -30.40 88.13
C TYR A 523 46.72 -31.53 89.00
N ASN A 524 47.55 -32.12 89.87
CA ASN A 524 47.05 -32.97 90.95
C ASN A 524 46.50 -32.14 92.14
N ARG A 525 45.94 -32.83 93.15
CA ARG A 525 45.38 -32.20 94.37
C ARG A 525 46.37 -31.36 95.18
N TRP A 526 47.67 -31.50 94.94
CA TRP A 526 48.74 -30.78 95.62
C TRP A 526 49.26 -29.59 94.81
N GLY A 527 48.67 -29.29 93.64
CA GLY A 527 49.08 -28.20 92.77
C GLY A 527 50.25 -28.52 91.84
N GLN A 528 50.72 -29.78 91.80
CA GLN A 528 51.76 -30.20 90.87
C GLN A 528 51.17 -30.38 89.46
N VAL A 529 51.85 -29.86 88.44
CA VAL A 529 51.52 -30.11 87.04
C VAL A 529 51.78 -31.59 86.73
N ILE A 530 50.73 -32.31 86.34
CA ILE A 530 50.80 -33.71 85.93
C ILE A 530 50.59 -33.91 84.43
N PHE A 531 50.01 -32.93 83.75
CA PHE A 531 49.95 -32.90 82.29
C PHE A 531 50.17 -31.48 81.80
N TYR A 532 50.94 -31.38 80.73
CA TYR A 532 51.21 -30.13 80.03
C TYR A 532 51.20 -30.45 78.53
N GLY A 533 50.20 -29.94 77.82
CA GLY A 533 50.08 -30.08 76.38
C GLY A 533 50.01 -28.72 75.71
N THR A 534 50.92 -28.45 74.77
CA THR A 534 50.87 -27.29 73.89
C THR A 534 50.54 -27.72 72.47
N ASN A 535 49.76 -26.89 71.78
CA ASN A 535 49.61 -27.04 70.34
C ASN A 535 50.67 -26.15 69.66
N GLU A 536 51.89 -26.67 69.51
CA GLU A 536 53.01 -25.92 68.90
C GLU A 536 53.13 -26.12 67.39
N SER A 537 52.29 -26.96 66.79
CA SER A 537 52.21 -27.08 65.34
C SER A 537 50.80 -26.73 64.89
N ASN A 538 50.65 -26.00 63.79
CA ASN A 538 49.37 -25.67 63.15
C ASN A 538 48.64 -26.91 62.57
N GLN A 539 48.66 -28.04 63.28
CA GLN A 539 47.92 -29.24 62.98
C GLN A 539 46.73 -29.26 63.94
N ASN A 540 45.55 -29.55 63.40
CA ASN A 540 44.26 -29.56 64.08
C ASN A 540 44.13 -30.69 65.13
N SER A 541 45.23 -31.08 65.77
CA SER A 541 45.31 -32.05 66.84
C SER A 541 44.75 -31.39 68.10
N SER A 542 43.56 -31.82 68.55
CA SER A 542 43.02 -31.43 69.83
C SER A 542 44.01 -31.81 70.93
N VAL A 543 44.49 -30.85 71.71
CA VAL A 543 45.31 -31.15 72.90
C VAL A 543 44.45 -31.97 73.85
N SER A 544 44.90 -33.19 74.16
CA SER A 544 44.16 -34.12 75.01
C SER A 544 45.07 -34.78 76.06
N TRP A 545 44.49 -35.14 77.19
CA TRP A 545 45.15 -35.92 78.25
C TRP A 545 44.51 -37.29 78.37
N ASP A 546 45.31 -38.35 78.37
CA ASP A 546 44.89 -39.76 78.42
C ASP A 546 44.75 -40.31 79.85
N GLY A 547 44.91 -39.48 80.88
CA GLY A 547 44.83 -39.90 82.27
C GLY A 547 46.08 -40.58 82.81
N THR A 548 47.22 -40.48 82.12
CA THR A 548 48.50 -41.00 82.59
C THR A 548 49.42 -39.90 83.12
N PHE A 549 50.29 -40.24 84.08
CA PHE A 549 51.37 -39.39 84.56
C PHE A 549 52.63 -40.23 84.77
N ARG A 550 53.74 -39.88 84.10
CA ARG A 550 55.03 -40.61 84.15
C ARG A 550 54.92 -42.09 83.76
N GLY A 551 54.02 -42.42 82.84
CA GLY A 551 53.79 -43.78 82.36
C GLY A 551 52.89 -44.63 83.27
N GLU A 552 52.42 -44.07 84.39
CA GLU A 552 51.47 -44.72 85.29
C GLU A 552 50.09 -44.09 85.19
N ALA A 553 49.07 -44.87 85.52
CA ALA A 553 47.69 -44.43 85.49
C ALA A 553 47.42 -43.48 86.68
N ALA A 554 46.97 -42.25 86.42
CA ALA A 554 46.70 -41.26 87.48
C ALA A 554 45.51 -41.69 88.37
N ASP A 555 45.55 -41.48 89.68
CA ASP A 555 44.46 -41.93 90.58
C ASP A 555 43.04 -41.45 90.16
N VAL A 556 42.00 -42.20 90.54
CA VAL A 556 40.62 -41.72 90.41
C VAL A 556 40.44 -40.49 91.29
N GLY A 557 39.91 -39.40 90.72
CA GLY A 557 39.77 -38.17 91.47
C GLY A 557 39.51 -36.93 90.61
N VAL A 558 39.46 -35.78 91.29
CA VAL A 558 39.21 -34.49 90.66
C VAL A 558 40.54 -33.76 90.41
N TYR A 559 40.75 -33.36 89.16
CA TYR A 559 41.96 -32.73 88.67
C TYR A 559 41.67 -31.29 88.21
N PRO A 560 42.20 -30.27 88.89
CA PRO A 560 42.14 -28.90 88.39
C PRO A 560 42.86 -28.79 87.04
N TYR A 561 42.30 -28.00 86.13
CA TYR A 561 42.94 -27.73 84.83
C TYR A 561 42.88 -26.25 84.47
N GLN A 562 43.80 -25.85 83.59
CA GLN A 562 43.82 -24.54 82.96
C GLN A 562 43.99 -24.70 81.45
N ILE A 563 43.15 -24.00 80.68
CA ILE A 563 43.18 -23.96 79.22
C ILE A 563 43.44 -22.52 78.78
N LEU A 564 44.37 -22.34 77.83
CA LEU A 564 44.51 -21.09 77.09
C LEU A 564 44.10 -21.32 75.63
N PHE A 565 43.18 -20.51 75.12
CA PHE A 565 42.74 -20.58 73.73
C PHE A 565 42.72 -19.18 73.09
N GLU A 566 42.94 -19.13 71.77
CA GLU A 566 43.02 -17.89 71.02
C GLU A 566 41.68 -17.57 70.34
N SER A 567 41.22 -16.34 70.58
CA SER A 567 40.02 -15.78 69.95
C SER A 567 40.28 -15.42 68.47
N PRO A 568 39.27 -15.49 67.58
CA PRO A 568 39.43 -15.15 66.15
C PRO A 568 39.88 -13.70 65.90
N VAL A 569 39.45 -12.76 66.75
CA VAL A 569 39.83 -11.34 66.70
C VAL A 569 41.20 -11.04 67.37
N GLY A 570 41.96 -12.07 67.72
CA GLY A 570 43.20 -11.94 68.49
C GLY A 570 42.96 -11.85 70.00
N GLY A 571 43.96 -12.27 70.77
CA GLY A 571 43.91 -12.32 72.24
C GLY A 571 43.77 -13.74 72.79
N VAL A 572 44.50 -14.01 73.86
CA VAL A 572 44.50 -15.30 74.56
C VAL A 572 43.51 -15.25 75.71
N ARG A 573 42.55 -16.17 75.73
CA ARG A 573 41.57 -16.33 76.81
C ARG A 573 41.98 -17.49 77.70
N LYS A 574 41.82 -17.32 79.01
CA LYS A 574 42.03 -18.36 80.02
C LYS A 574 40.68 -18.94 80.45
N HIS A 575 40.59 -20.26 80.44
CA HIS A 575 39.52 -21.02 81.06
C HIS A 575 40.11 -21.95 82.11
N SER A 576 39.41 -22.17 83.22
CA SER A 576 39.88 -23.04 84.29
C SER A 576 38.69 -23.77 84.89
N GLY A 577 38.92 -24.99 85.33
CA GLY A 577 37.87 -25.85 85.88
C GLY A 577 38.46 -27.05 86.58
N ALA A 578 37.61 -28.02 86.88
CA ALA A 578 37.98 -29.26 87.51
C ALA A 578 37.40 -30.44 86.71
N LEU A 579 38.21 -31.45 86.47
CA LEU A 579 37.90 -32.63 85.68
C LEU A 579 37.85 -33.86 86.58
N LEU A 580 36.79 -34.65 86.50
CA LEU A 580 36.70 -35.93 87.18
C LEU A 580 37.28 -37.05 86.32
N LEU A 581 38.34 -37.69 86.78
CA LEU A 581 38.87 -38.92 86.18
C LEU A 581 38.20 -40.12 86.85
N LEU A 582 37.58 -40.97 86.03
CA LEU A 582 36.94 -42.24 86.41
C LEU A 582 37.74 -43.42 85.85
N ARG A 583 37.54 -44.64 86.36
CA ARG A 583 38.06 -45.87 85.75
C ARG A 583 37.03 -46.99 85.78
#